data_AF-V5BQE4-F1
#
_entry.id   AF-V5BQE4-F1
#
_cell.length_a   1.000
_cell.length_b   1.000
_cell.length_c   1.000
_cell.angle_alpha   90.00
_cell.angle_beta   90.00
_cell.angle_gamma   90.00
#
_symmetry.space_group_name_H-M   'P 1'
#
loop_
_entity.id
_entity.type
_entity.pdbx_description
1 polymer ?
#
loop_
_entity_poly.entity_id
_entity_poly.type
_entity_poly.pdbx_seq_one_letter_code
_entity_poly.pdbx_strand_id
1 'polypeptide(L)'
;MAHSLTWKLLGPEQTHECLTAPDVPSIRSVLKKIDEACDGKLIGAAKYNEGKVMIVLDMLAHLILFCKSRSMSPEKVSTLVGIVIKIHEESMSGGYTRAKSYHLMRDLMIKHSVPRPPFSCGVFTVRDAQEIDEYMLQSYYRHYKMYFYAFVPRQVMNFRCLDVTHIHQIPPVGLPSLSAAVVESEWRTKVEEQRREAEEQAMQEGEIASDAYEEERMRNRLLADPHYSDGIREQLECIKKEVSSKAVGRLDEIEMRLQEIEKKVAESLAWSDSKQGRRKK
;
A
#
# COMPACT_ATOMS: atom_id res chain seq x y z
N MET A 1 -22.66 8.49 -8.80
CA MET A 1 -22.99 7.81 -7.53
C MET A 1 -21.86 8.07 -6.56
N ALA A 2 -22.15 8.53 -5.34
CA ALA A 2 -21.13 8.97 -4.39
C ALA A 2 -20.13 7.85 -4.10
N HIS A 3 -18.84 8.14 -4.14
CA HIS A 3 -17.78 7.17 -3.81
C HIS A 3 -17.65 6.94 -2.29
N SER A 4 -18.70 7.24 -1.52
CA SER A 4 -18.72 7.09 -0.07
C SER A 4 -18.90 5.61 0.30
N LEU A 5 -18.06 5.14 1.23
CA LEU A 5 -18.16 3.77 1.79
C LEU A 5 -19.23 3.67 2.89
N THR A 6 -19.90 4.78 3.20
CA THR A 6 -21.03 4.87 4.14
C THR A 6 -22.13 3.88 3.74
N TRP A 7 -22.53 2.98 4.65
CA TRP A 7 -23.65 2.05 4.45
C TRP A 7 -23.48 1.04 3.31
N LYS A 8 -22.28 0.95 2.72
CA LYS A 8 -22.04 0.06 1.59
C LYS A 8 -21.92 -1.42 2.02
N LEU A 9 -21.33 -1.66 3.18
CA LEU A 9 -21.05 -3.00 3.71
C LEU A 9 -21.92 -3.33 4.93
N LEU A 10 -22.00 -2.43 5.90
CA LEU A 10 -22.81 -2.60 7.10
C LEU A 10 -23.96 -1.59 7.08
N GLY A 11 -25.21 -2.07 7.14
CA GLY A 11 -26.40 -1.23 7.21
C GLY A 11 -26.63 -0.58 8.59
N PRO A 12 -27.56 0.38 8.71
CA PRO A 12 -27.83 1.10 9.97
C PRO A 12 -28.26 0.16 11.10
N GLU A 13 -29.18 -0.75 10.84
CA GLU A 13 -29.67 -1.71 11.84
C GLU A 13 -28.56 -2.66 12.30
N GLN A 14 -27.79 -3.18 11.34
CA GLN A 14 -26.66 -4.08 11.58
C GLN A 14 -25.54 -3.40 12.40
N THR A 15 -25.24 -2.12 12.13
CA THR A 15 -24.28 -1.36 12.95
C THR A 15 -24.75 -1.21 14.39
N HIS A 16 -26.04 -0.95 14.59
CA HIS A 16 -26.60 -0.80 15.93
C HIS A 16 -26.57 -2.13 16.71
N GLU A 17 -26.89 -3.25 16.04
CA GLU A 17 -26.79 -4.58 16.63
C GLU A 17 -25.35 -4.90 17.07
N CYS A 18 -24.36 -4.57 16.23
CA CYS A 18 -22.95 -4.75 16.56
C CYS A 18 -22.48 -3.87 17.73
N LEU A 19 -22.98 -2.62 17.84
CA LEU A 19 -22.62 -1.71 18.92
C LEU A 19 -23.27 -2.08 20.26
N THR A 20 -24.46 -2.69 20.21
CA THR A 20 -25.21 -3.13 21.40
C THR A 20 -24.54 -4.34 22.07
N ALA A 21 -23.87 -5.21 21.31
CA ALA A 21 -23.20 -6.38 21.83
C ALA A 21 -22.12 -6.04 22.89
N PRO A 22 -22.04 -6.77 24.02
CA PRO A 22 -21.12 -6.45 25.11
C PRO A 22 -19.68 -6.87 24.84
N ASP A 23 -19.48 -8.09 24.33
CA ASP A 23 -18.16 -8.74 24.24
C ASP A 23 -17.73 -9.04 22.80
N VAL A 24 -16.42 -9.18 22.59
CA VAL A 24 -15.79 -9.62 21.33
C VAL A 24 -16.42 -10.90 20.74
N PRO A 25 -16.62 -12.01 21.49
CA PRO A 25 -17.32 -13.20 20.98
C PRO A 25 -18.76 -12.91 20.52
N SER A 26 -19.48 -12.04 21.22
CA SER A 26 -20.85 -11.67 20.84
C SER A 26 -20.85 -10.90 19.52
N ILE A 27 -19.96 -9.91 19.38
CA ILE A 27 -19.78 -9.15 18.13
C ILE A 27 -19.42 -10.10 16.98
N ARG A 28 -18.56 -11.10 17.19
CA ARG A 28 -18.23 -12.10 16.18
C ARG A 28 -19.44 -12.88 15.70
N SER A 29 -20.29 -13.34 16.62
CA SER A 29 -21.48 -14.10 16.24
C SER A 29 -22.49 -13.25 15.46
N VAL A 30 -22.63 -11.97 15.80
CA VAL A 30 -23.46 -11.01 15.06
C VAL A 30 -22.89 -10.78 13.65
N LEU A 31 -21.58 -10.51 13.54
CA LEU A 31 -20.91 -10.32 12.26
C LEU A 31 -21.00 -11.55 11.35
N LYS A 32 -20.90 -12.76 11.92
CA LYS A 32 -21.06 -14.00 11.17
C LYS A 32 -22.48 -14.15 10.61
N LYS A 33 -23.51 -13.87 11.40
CA LYS A 33 -24.91 -13.87 10.93
C LYS A 33 -25.15 -12.84 9.83
N ILE A 34 -24.54 -11.65 9.94
CA ILE A 34 -24.64 -10.60 8.91
C ILE A 34 -23.96 -11.06 7.62
N ASP A 35 -22.78 -11.68 7.68
CA ASP A 35 -22.07 -12.17 6.50
C ASP A 35 -22.85 -13.31 5.81
N GLU A 36 -23.44 -14.23 6.58
CA GLU A 36 -24.35 -15.27 6.08
C GLU A 36 -25.58 -14.67 5.38
N ALA A 37 -26.17 -13.61 5.93
CA ALA A 37 -27.32 -12.93 5.34
C ALA A 37 -26.97 -12.11 4.08
N CYS A 38 -25.69 -11.74 3.92
CA CYS A 38 -25.20 -10.92 2.80
C CYS A 38 -24.46 -11.76 1.73
N ASP A 39 -24.68 -13.07 1.68
CA ASP A 39 -24.03 -14.01 0.75
C ASP A 39 -22.50 -13.94 0.77
N GLY A 40 -21.90 -13.64 1.93
CA GLY A 40 -20.45 -13.52 2.08
C GLY A 40 -19.86 -12.26 1.43
N LYS A 41 -20.66 -11.25 1.08
CA LYS A 41 -20.15 -9.99 0.49
C LYS A 41 -19.34 -9.13 1.46
N LEU A 42 -19.49 -9.34 2.77
CA LEU A 42 -18.79 -8.54 3.79
C LEU A 42 -17.34 -8.99 3.92
N ILE A 43 -17.13 -10.30 4.07
CA ILE A 43 -15.81 -10.87 4.36
C ILE A 43 -15.21 -11.54 3.11
N GLY A 44 -16.03 -11.90 2.13
CA GLY A 44 -15.60 -12.75 1.03
C GLY A 44 -15.44 -14.20 1.47
N ALA A 45 -16.35 -14.72 2.29
CA ALA A 45 -16.26 -16.07 2.87
C ALA A 45 -16.01 -17.17 1.82
N ALA A 46 -16.52 -17.00 0.60
CA ALA A 46 -16.27 -17.92 -0.51
C ALA A 46 -14.79 -18.03 -0.94
N LYS A 47 -13.97 -17.00 -0.66
CA LYS A 47 -12.54 -16.93 -1.03
C LYS A 47 -11.62 -17.42 0.08
N TYR A 48 -12.12 -17.61 1.30
CA TYR A 48 -11.30 -17.78 2.49
C TYR A 48 -11.60 -19.08 3.24
N ASN A 49 -10.56 -19.68 3.81
CA ASN A 49 -10.71 -20.82 4.72
C ASN A 49 -11.33 -20.36 6.04
N GLU A 50 -11.95 -21.27 6.80
CA GLU A 50 -12.57 -20.99 8.09
C GLU A 50 -11.64 -20.22 9.05
N GLY A 51 -10.37 -20.63 9.15
CA GLY A 51 -9.39 -19.92 9.98
C GLY A 51 -9.10 -18.49 9.51
N LYS A 52 -9.10 -18.24 8.20
CA LYS A 52 -8.91 -16.88 7.65
C LYS A 52 -10.13 -16.01 7.93
N VAL A 53 -11.34 -16.57 7.80
CA VAL A 53 -12.59 -15.89 8.16
C VAL A 53 -12.58 -15.48 9.64
N MET A 54 -12.15 -16.38 10.53
CA MET A 54 -12.04 -16.07 11.97
C MET A 54 -11.05 -14.93 12.25
N ILE A 55 -9.93 -14.87 11.55
CA ILE A 55 -8.94 -13.78 11.68
C ILE A 55 -9.56 -12.43 11.27
N VAL A 56 -10.34 -12.38 10.18
CA VAL A 56 -11.02 -11.14 9.75
C VAL A 56 -12.12 -10.76 10.74
N LEU A 57 -12.91 -11.73 11.22
CA LEU A 57 -13.94 -11.50 12.24
C LEU A 57 -13.34 -10.94 13.53
N ASP A 58 -12.21 -11.48 13.99
CA ASP A 58 -11.49 -10.97 15.16
C ASP A 58 -11.04 -9.53 14.92
N MET A 59 -10.44 -9.24 13.76
CA MET A 59 -10.02 -7.89 13.40
C MET A 59 -11.19 -6.90 13.45
N LEU A 60 -12.33 -7.26 12.85
CA LEU A 60 -13.53 -6.42 12.82
C LEU A 60 -14.19 -6.28 14.21
N ALA A 61 -14.20 -7.34 15.01
CA ALA A 61 -14.79 -7.29 16.34
C ALA A 61 -14.01 -6.34 17.28
N HIS A 62 -12.68 -6.38 17.25
CA HIS A 62 -11.86 -5.44 18.01
C HIS A 62 -12.00 -4.00 17.50
N LEU A 63 -12.15 -3.81 16.19
CA LEU A 63 -12.41 -2.51 15.57
C LEU A 63 -13.73 -1.89 16.06
N ILE A 64 -14.81 -2.69 16.11
CA ILE A 64 -16.11 -2.23 16.60
C ILE A 64 -16.06 -1.94 18.10
N LEU A 65 -15.32 -2.74 18.88
CA LEU A 65 -15.11 -2.49 20.30
C LEU A 65 -14.36 -1.17 20.53
N PHE A 66 -13.35 -0.87 19.71
CA PHE A 66 -12.69 0.44 19.71
C PHE A 66 -13.66 1.58 19.41
N CYS A 67 -14.48 1.46 18.36
CA CYS A 67 -15.50 2.46 18.02
C CYS A 67 -16.50 2.69 19.17
N LYS A 68 -16.89 1.61 19.87
CA LYS A 68 -17.75 1.66 21.06
C LYS A 68 -17.09 2.42 22.21
N SER A 69 -15.80 2.17 22.47
CA SER A 69 -15.04 2.86 23.52
C SER A 69 -14.93 4.37 23.31
N ARG A 70 -14.92 4.82 22.06
CA ARG A 70 -14.89 6.23 21.66
C ARG A 70 -16.28 6.84 21.43
N SER A 71 -17.35 6.08 21.67
CA SER A 71 -18.75 6.51 21.44
C SER A 71 -18.98 7.11 20.05
N MET A 72 -18.40 6.49 19.02
CA MET A 72 -18.55 6.97 17.64
C MET A 72 -19.99 6.78 17.13
N SER A 73 -20.46 7.72 16.30
CA SER A 73 -21.75 7.62 15.61
C SER A 73 -21.79 6.41 14.66
N PRO A 74 -22.96 5.79 14.43
CA PRO A 74 -23.08 4.59 13.61
C PRO A 74 -22.60 4.79 12.15
N GLU A 75 -22.74 6.00 11.60
CA GLU A 75 -22.20 6.37 10.29
C GLU A 75 -20.67 6.27 10.21
N LYS A 76 -19.98 6.75 11.25
CA LYS A 76 -18.52 6.64 11.41
C LYS A 76 -18.09 5.17 11.53
N VAL A 77 -18.85 4.36 12.25
CA VAL A 77 -18.55 2.93 12.40
C VAL A 77 -18.71 2.17 11.09
N SER A 78 -19.82 2.38 10.38
CA SER A 78 -20.06 1.77 9.06
C SER A 78 -18.96 2.11 8.06
N THR A 79 -18.59 3.40 7.98
CA THR A 79 -17.52 3.86 7.09
C THR A 79 -16.17 3.30 7.44
N LEU A 80 -15.83 3.26 8.73
CA LEU A 80 -14.54 2.78 9.21
C LEU A 80 -14.37 1.27 8.97
N VAL A 81 -15.40 0.47 9.23
CA VAL A 81 -15.44 -0.96 8.85
C VAL A 81 -15.23 -1.11 7.34
N GLY A 82 -15.91 -0.30 6.53
CA GLY A 82 -15.75 -0.27 5.08
C GLY A 82 -14.33 0.05 4.62
N ILE A 83 -13.69 1.03 5.26
CA ILE A 83 -12.31 1.41 4.97
C ILE A 83 -11.36 0.26 5.29
N VAL A 84 -11.47 -0.36 6.46
CA VAL A 84 -10.56 -1.44 6.89
C VAL A 84 -10.69 -2.68 6.00
N ILE A 85 -11.91 -3.08 5.64
CA ILE A 85 -12.14 -4.22 4.73
C ILE A 85 -11.51 -3.92 3.36
N LYS A 86 -11.74 -2.71 2.83
CA LYS A 86 -11.16 -2.29 1.54
C LYS A 86 -9.64 -2.27 1.56
N ILE A 87 -9.04 -1.73 2.62
CA ILE A 87 -7.58 -1.73 2.80
C ILE A 87 -7.07 -3.16 2.82
N HIS A 88 -7.71 -4.05 3.58
CA HIS A 88 -7.30 -5.44 3.68
C HIS A 88 -7.40 -6.15 2.33
N GLU A 89 -8.51 -6.01 1.61
CA GLU A 89 -8.68 -6.63 0.29
C GLU A 89 -7.65 -6.13 -0.73
N GLU A 90 -7.48 -4.81 -0.87
CA GLU A 90 -6.52 -4.23 -1.82
C GLU A 90 -5.07 -4.55 -1.45
N SER A 91 -4.75 -4.57 -0.15
CA SER A 91 -3.39 -4.87 0.32
C SER A 91 -3.01 -6.34 0.13
N MET A 92 -3.93 -7.26 0.41
CA MET A 92 -3.66 -8.70 0.28
C MET A 92 -3.71 -9.19 -1.16
N SER A 93 -4.63 -8.65 -1.98
CA SER A 93 -4.68 -8.97 -3.42
C SER A 93 -3.50 -8.40 -4.20
N GLY A 94 -3.10 -7.15 -3.88
CA GLY A 94 -2.00 -6.46 -4.55
C GLY A 94 -0.61 -6.77 -3.99
N GLY A 95 -0.50 -7.59 -2.93
CA GLY A 95 0.77 -7.89 -2.28
C GLY A 95 1.49 -6.65 -1.75
N TYR A 96 0.75 -5.68 -1.20
CA TYR A 96 1.30 -4.39 -0.80
C TYR A 96 2.24 -4.51 0.40
N THR A 97 3.29 -3.71 0.39
CA THR A 97 4.13 -3.49 1.57
C THR A 97 3.33 -2.76 2.66
N ARG A 98 3.76 -2.87 3.92
CA ARG A 98 3.12 -2.20 5.05
C ARG A 98 2.99 -0.69 4.84
N ALA A 99 4.04 -0.05 4.31
CA ALA A 99 4.05 1.38 4.01
C ALA A 99 3.01 1.74 2.93
N LYS A 100 2.97 0.98 1.83
CA LYS A 100 2.00 1.19 0.74
C LYS A 100 0.55 1.04 1.23
N SER A 101 0.27 0.05 2.06
CA SER A 101 -1.04 -0.13 2.70
C SER A 101 -1.41 1.03 3.63
N TYR A 102 -0.43 1.58 4.37
CA TYR A 102 -0.64 2.75 5.23
C TYR A 102 -0.93 4.03 4.44
N HIS A 103 -0.23 4.26 3.33
CA HIS A 103 -0.54 5.37 2.42
C HIS A 103 -1.97 5.28 1.89
N LEU A 104 -2.40 4.07 1.52
CA LEU A 104 -3.77 3.82 1.06
C LEU A 104 -4.81 4.14 2.13
N MET A 105 -4.56 3.74 3.38
CA MET A 105 -5.42 4.12 4.51
C MET A 105 -5.51 5.63 4.65
N ARG A 106 -4.38 6.34 4.61
CA ARG A 106 -4.35 7.80 4.73
C ARG A 106 -5.16 8.47 3.62
N ASP A 107 -5.03 7.99 2.39
CA ASP A 107 -5.80 8.52 1.26
C ASP A 107 -7.30 8.29 1.42
N LEU A 108 -7.73 7.12 1.89
CA LEU A 108 -9.13 6.83 2.18
C LEU A 108 -9.66 7.69 3.34
N MET A 109 -8.86 7.87 4.40
CA MET A 109 -9.22 8.71 5.53
C MET A 109 -9.42 10.17 5.10
N ILE A 110 -8.52 10.73 4.28
CA ILE A 110 -8.65 12.10 3.76
C ILE A 110 -9.91 12.22 2.91
N LYS A 111 -10.18 11.25 2.01
CA LYS A 111 -11.38 11.22 1.18
C LYS A 111 -12.66 11.25 2.03
N HIS A 112 -12.70 10.55 3.16
CA HIS A 112 -13.88 10.51 4.03
C HIS A 112 -13.93 11.61 5.09
N SER A 113 -12.87 12.38 5.29
CA SER A 113 -12.82 13.50 6.25
C SER A 113 -13.18 14.85 5.61
N VAL A 114 -12.82 15.08 4.35
CA VAL A 114 -13.11 16.34 3.66
C VAL A 114 -14.48 16.25 2.97
N PRO A 115 -15.44 17.16 3.23
CA PRO A 115 -16.69 17.21 2.51
C PRO A 115 -16.45 17.71 1.08
N ARG A 116 -16.75 16.87 0.09
CA ARG A 116 -16.66 17.23 -1.33
C ARG A 116 -17.81 16.56 -2.08
N PRO A 117 -19.03 17.13 -2.04
CA PRO A 117 -20.14 16.62 -2.85
C PRO A 117 -19.74 16.59 -4.34
N PRO A 118 -20.02 15.51 -5.11
CA PRO A 118 -20.73 14.27 -4.78
C PRO A 118 -19.85 13.11 -4.24
N PHE A 119 -18.55 13.31 -4.03
CA PHE A 119 -17.58 12.25 -3.77
C PHE A 119 -17.49 11.83 -2.29
N SER A 120 -17.68 12.78 -1.37
CA SER A 120 -17.50 12.55 0.07
C SER A 120 -18.38 13.44 0.94
N CYS A 121 -18.87 12.88 2.06
CA CYS A 121 -19.76 13.56 3.00
C CYS A 121 -19.06 14.16 4.23
N GLY A 122 -17.73 14.02 4.37
CA GLY A 122 -17.00 14.54 5.54
C GLY A 122 -17.43 13.91 6.86
N VAL A 123 -17.37 12.58 6.95
CA VAL A 123 -17.89 11.78 8.09
C VAL A 123 -16.96 11.85 9.30
N PHE A 124 -15.65 11.97 9.07
CA PHE A 124 -14.66 12.01 10.14
C PHE A 124 -14.21 13.44 10.46
N THR A 125 -14.07 13.72 11.75
CA THR A 125 -13.38 14.92 12.23
C THR A 125 -11.88 14.68 12.32
N VAL A 126 -11.09 15.76 12.43
CA VAL A 126 -9.64 15.67 12.58
C VAL A 126 -9.24 14.86 13.83
N ARG A 127 -10.01 14.97 14.92
CA ARG A 127 -9.78 14.21 16.16
C ARG A 127 -10.04 12.72 15.94
N ASP A 128 -11.16 12.37 15.30
CA ASP A 128 -11.47 10.98 14.98
C ASP A 128 -10.34 10.37 14.12
N ALA A 129 -9.86 11.11 13.12
CA ALA A 129 -8.80 10.63 12.23
C ALA A 129 -7.49 10.33 12.97
N GLN A 130 -7.12 11.14 13.97
CA GLN A 130 -5.92 10.90 14.80
C GLN A 130 -6.08 9.65 15.67
N GLU A 131 -7.23 9.48 16.33
CA GLU A 131 -7.50 8.32 17.17
C GLU A 131 -7.54 7.02 16.36
N ILE A 132 -8.14 7.07 15.16
CA ILE A 132 -8.21 5.94 14.23
C ILE A 132 -6.80 5.57 13.74
N ASP A 133 -5.98 6.56 13.38
CA ASP A 133 -4.61 6.34 12.92
C ASP A 133 -3.75 5.66 13.99
N GLU A 134 -3.80 6.15 15.22
CA GLU A 134 -3.09 5.55 16.35
C GLU A 134 -3.57 4.12 16.63
N TYR A 135 -4.88 3.89 16.65
CA TYR A 135 -5.45 2.55 16.84
C TYR A 135 -5.00 1.59 15.73
N MET A 136 -5.05 2.01 14.47
CA MET A 136 -4.68 1.17 13.32
C MET A 136 -3.19 0.82 13.34
N LEU A 137 -2.32 1.75 13.75
CA LEU A 137 -0.89 1.50 13.92
C LEU A 137 -0.60 0.46 15.00
N GLN A 138 -1.32 0.52 16.13
CA GLN A 138 -1.14 -0.38 17.28
C GLN A 138 -1.80 -1.76 17.10
N SER A 139 -2.88 -1.84 16.32
CA SER A 139 -3.65 -3.07 16.09
C SER A 139 -3.34 -3.72 14.74
N TYR A 140 -3.89 -3.21 13.65
CA TYR A 140 -3.81 -3.80 12.31
C TYR A 140 -2.38 -3.84 11.78
N TYR A 141 -1.69 -2.70 11.76
CA TYR A 141 -0.35 -2.61 11.16
C TYR A 141 0.73 -3.26 12.01
N ARG A 142 0.54 -3.35 13.33
CA ARG A 142 1.41 -4.14 14.22
C ARG A 142 1.44 -5.62 13.79
N HIS A 143 0.30 -6.16 13.37
CA HIS A 143 0.16 -7.55 12.94
C HIS A 143 0.15 -7.73 11.41
N TYR A 144 0.58 -6.72 10.65
CA TYR A 144 0.50 -6.74 9.18
C TYR A 144 1.17 -7.96 8.54
N LYS A 145 2.32 -8.40 9.06
CA LYS A 145 3.04 -9.59 8.57
C LYS A 145 2.21 -10.87 8.73
N MET A 146 1.42 -10.99 9.79
CA MET A 146 0.54 -12.14 10.01
C MET A 146 -0.57 -12.18 8.96
N TYR A 147 -1.23 -11.04 8.70
CA TYR A 147 -2.21 -10.93 7.63
C TYR A 147 -1.57 -11.22 6.26
N PHE A 148 -0.41 -10.64 5.98
CA PHE A 148 0.30 -10.88 4.71
C PHE A 148 0.57 -12.37 4.50
N TYR A 149 1.08 -13.07 5.51
CA TYR A 149 1.36 -14.51 5.41
C TYR A 149 0.10 -15.36 5.25
N ALA A 150 -1.00 -15.02 5.94
CA ALA A 150 -2.23 -15.81 5.90
C ALA A 150 -3.03 -15.59 4.60
N PHE A 151 -3.03 -14.38 4.06
CA PHE A 151 -3.94 -13.98 2.97
C PHE A 151 -3.27 -13.87 1.60
N VAL A 152 -1.97 -13.56 1.52
CA VAL A 152 -1.28 -13.46 0.22
C VAL A 152 -0.94 -14.86 -0.31
N PRO A 153 -1.33 -15.21 -1.55
CA PRO A 153 -0.96 -16.48 -2.15
C PRO A 153 0.56 -16.57 -2.34
N ARG A 154 1.15 -17.72 -1.98
CA ARG A 154 2.58 -17.97 -2.17
C ARG A 154 2.91 -17.99 -3.66
N GLN A 155 3.72 -17.04 -4.11
CA GLN A 155 4.28 -17.04 -5.45
C GLN A 155 5.52 -17.95 -5.48
N VAL A 156 5.47 -19.03 -6.26
CA VAL A 156 6.61 -19.94 -6.48
C VAL A 156 7.05 -19.81 -7.92
N MET A 157 8.31 -19.40 -8.13
CA MET A 157 8.90 -19.32 -9.46
C MET A 157 9.75 -20.57 -9.69
N ASN A 158 9.38 -21.38 -10.69
CA ASN A 158 10.14 -22.56 -11.08
C ASN A 158 11.09 -22.17 -12.22
N PHE A 159 12.38 -22.13 -11.93
CA PHE A 159 13.40 -21.94 -12.95
C PHE A 159 13.77 -23.30 -13.55
N ARG A 160 13.63 -23.43 -14.87
CA ARG A 160 14.19 -24.55 -15.61
C ARG A 160 15.37 -24.02 -16.41
N CYS A 161 16.58 -24.30 -15.94
CA CYS A 161 17.78 -24.06 -16.74
C CYS A 161 17.81 -25.14 -17.82
N LEU A 162 17.60 -24.76 -19.07
CA LEU A 162 17.90 -25.62 -20.21
C LEU A 162 19.39 -25.45 -20.50
N ASP A 163 20.13 -26.54 -20.41
CA ASP A 163 21.53 -26.53 -20.79
C ASP A 163 21.61 -26.41 -22.32
N VAL A 164 22.17 -25.30 -22.80
CA VAL A 164 22.25 -24.97 -24.23
C VAL A 164 23.35 -25.77 -24.94
N THR A 165 24.05 -26.64 -24.21
CA THR A 165 25.08 -27.56 -24.74
C THR A 165 24.55 -28.55 -25.78
N HIS A 166 23.22 -28.61 -26.01
CA HIS A 166 22.57 -29.38 -27.06
C HIS A 166 21.71 -28.55 -28.03
N ILE A 167 21.93 -27.25 -28.13
CA ILE A 167 21.57 -26.55 -29.37
C ILE A 167 22.76 -26.74 -30.29
N HIS A 168 22.69 -27.73 -31.18
CA HIS A 168 23.48 -27.67 -32.41
C HIS A 168 23.14 -26.32 -33.04
N GLN A 169 24.03 -25.34 -32.87
CA GLN A 169 23.95 -24.08 -33.57
C GLN A 169 24.06 -24.45 -35.04
N ILE A 170 22.92 -24.62 -35.70
CA ILE A 170 22.87 -24.62 -37.15
C ILE A 170 23.40 -23.24 -37.51
N PRO A 171 24.57 -23.13 -38.16
CA PRO A 171 25.08 -21.84 -38.54
C PRO A 171 24.00 -21.13 -39.35
N PRO A 172 23.68 -19.85 -39.05
CA PRO A 172 22.66 -19.13 -39.80
C PRO A 172 23.00 -19.23 -41.28
N VAL A 173 22.07 -19.80 -42.05
CA VAL A 173 22.25 -19.99 -43.49
C VAL A 173 22.32 -18.61 -44.12
N GLY A 174 23.48 -18.24 -44.66
CA GLY A 174 23.69 -16.95 -45.30
C GLY A 174 24.38 -15.89 -44.43
N LEU A 175 25.40 -16.26 -43.66
CA LEU A 175 26.33 -15.26 -43.12
C LEU A 175 26.92 -14.45 -44.29
N PRO A 176 26.86 -13.10 -44.24
CA PRO A 176 27.53 -12.28 -45.24
C PRO A 176 29.04 -12.56 -45.21
N SER A 177 29.68 -12.49 -46.37
CA SER A 177 31.12 -12.75 -46.47
C SER A 177 31.91 -11.81 -45.54
N LEU A 178 33.07 -12.27 -45.06
CA LEU A 178 33.96 -11.47 -44.21
C LEU A 178 34.41 -10.15 -44.86
N SER A 179 34.25 -10.00 -46.18
CA SER A 179 34.50 -8.73 -46.87
C SER A 179 33.49 -7.63 -46.54
N ALA A 180 32.30 -8.01 -46.04
CA ALA A 180 31.28 -7.09 -45.54
C ALA A 180 31.43 -6.78 -44.04
N ALA A 181 32.43 -7.36 -43.36
CA ALA A 181 32.67 -7.13 -41.95
C ALA A 181 33.29 -5.75 -41.73
N VAL A 182 32.73 -5.00 -40.78
CA VAL A 182 33.30 -3.73 -40.30
C VAL A 182 34.47 -4.07 -39.36
N VAL A 183 35.57 -3.33 -39.47
CA VAL A 183 36.73 -3.49 -38.58
C VAL A 183 36.29 -3.25 -37.12
N GLU A 184 36.79 -4.06 -36.18
CA GLU A 184 36.32 -4.07 -34.79
C GLU A 184 36.42 -2.70 -34.11
N SER A 185 37.44 -1.90 -34.44
CA SER A 185 37.59 -0.53 -33.94
C SER A 185 36.47 0.40 -34.42
N GLU A 186 36.11 0.32 -35.70
CA GLU A 186 35.03 1.12 -36.30
C GLU A 186 33.65 0.66 -35.85
N TRP A 187 33.51 -0.63 -35.53
CA TRP A 187 32.28 -1.16 -34.96
C TRP A 187 32.08 -0.66 -33.52
N ARG A 188 33.14 -0.66 -32.71
CA ARG A 188 33.09 -0.12 -31.34
C ARG A 188 32.72 1.36 -31.32
N THR A 189 33.30 2.17 -32.20
CA THR A 189 32.93 3.60 -32.30
C THR A 189 31.48 3.77 -32.73
N LYS A 190 30.99 3.01 -33.72
CA LYS A 190 29.58 3.06 -34.16
C LYS A 190 28.61 2.64 -33.05
N VAL A 191 28.95 1.62 -32.27
CA VAL A 191 28.13 1.17 -31.13
C VAL A 191 28.11 2.22 -30.02
N GLU A 192 29.25 2.85 -29.74
CA GLU A 192 29.34 3.96 -28.78
C GLU A 192 28.55 5.18 -29.24
N GLU A 193 28.62 5.54 -30.53
CA GLU A 193 27.81 6.62 -31.12
C GLU A 193 26.32 6.31 -31.06
N GLN A 194 25.88 5.12 -31.47
CA GLN A 194 24.48 4.70 -31.38
C GLN A 194 23.97 4.70 -29.94
N ARG A 195 24.80 4.29 -28.99
CA ARG A 195 24.45 4.32 -27.57
C ARG A 195 24.28 5.75 -27.07
N ARG A 196 25.16 6.67 -27.48
CA ARG A 196 25.06 8.10 -27.14
C ARG A 196 23.80 8.72 -27.76
N GLU A 197 23.51 8.43 -29.03
CA GLU A 197 22.29 8.88 -29.70
C GLU A 197 21.02 8.35 -29.01
N ALA A 198 21.01 7.08 -28.58
CA ALA A 198 19.90 6.51 -27.83
C ALA A 198 19.75 7.12 -26.43
N GLU A 199 20.86 7.41 -25.75
CA GLU A 199 20.85 8.12 -24.45
C GLU A 199 20.37 9.58 -24.60
N GLU A 200 20.75 10.27 -25.68
CA GLU A 200 20.28 11.61 -26.04
C GLU A 200 18.78 11.61 -26.41
N GLN A 201 18.32 10.63 -27.19
CA GLN A 201 16.89 10.44 -27.51
C GLN A 201 16.08 10.16 -26.24
N ALA A 202 16.55 9.29 -25.35
CA ALA A 202 15.89 9.03 -24.07
C ALA A 202 15.85 10.26 -23.15
N MET A 203 16.88 11.10 -23.20
CA MET A 203 16.92 12.38 -22.48
C MET A 203 15.88 13.36 -23.04
N GLN A 204 15.81 13.51 -24.38
CA GLN A 204 14.82 14.36 -25.04
C GLN A 204 13.38 13.88 -24.79
N GLU A 205 13.13 12.58 -24.87
CA GLU A 205 11.82 12.00 -24.53
C GLU A 205 11.45 12.25 -23.05
N GLY A 206 12.44 12.19 -22.15
CA GLY A 206 12.27 12.52 -20.74
C GLY A 206 11.98 14.00 -20.49
N GLU A 207 12.65 14.91 -21.19
CA GLU A 207 12.41 16.36 -21.14
C GLU A 207 11.00 16.69 -21.66
N ILE A 208 10.60 16.18 -22.83
CA ILE A 208 9.26 16.37 -23.39
C ILE A 208 8.18 15.86 -22.44
N ALA A 209 8.39 14.70 -21.80
CA ALA A 209 7.46 14.16 -20.82
C ALA A 209 7.38 15.01 -19.54
N SER A 210 8.52 15.57 -19.10
CA SER A 210 8.57 16.50 -17.96
C SER A 210 7.83 17.80 -18.26
N ASP A 211 8.08 18.39 -19.44
CA ASP A 211 7.43 19.62 -19.89
C ASP A 211 5.92 19.44 -20.02
N ALA A 212 5.46 18.33 -20.62
CA ALA A 212 4.04 18.01 -20.71
C ALA A 212 3.37 17.88 -19.32
N TYR A 213 4.07 17.28 -18.35
CA TYR A 213 3.60 17.17 -16.98
C TYR A 213 3.55 18.54 -16.27
N GLU A 214 4.53 19.41 -16.51
CA GLU A 214 4.56 20.77 -15.99
C GLU A 214 3.45 21.64 -16.59
N GLU A 215 3.20 21.52 -17.89
CA GLU A 215 2.10 22.19 -18.59
C GLU A 215 0.74 21.72 -18.07
N GLU A 216 0.55 20.42 -17.84
CA GLU A 216 -0.69 19.88 -17.29
C GLU A 216 -0.90 20.31 -15.84
N ARG A 217 0.17 20.40 -15.06
CA ARG A 217 0.17 20.95 -13.70
C ARG A 217 -0.13 22.45 -13.69
N MET A 218 0.42 23.21 -14.63
CA MET A 218 0.14 24.64 -14.81
C MET A 218 -1.32 24.84 -15.23
N ARG A 219 -1.81 24.06 -16.18
CA ARG A 219 -3.22 24.05 -16.60
C ARG A 219 -4.17 23.73 -15.44
N ASN A 220 -3.82 22.75 -14.60
CA ASN A 220 -4.57 22.43 -13.39
C ASN A 220 -4.44 23.47 -12.28
N ARG A 221 -3.38 24.30 -12.27
CA ARG A 221 -3.26 25.49 -11.41
C ARG A 221 -4.01 26.71 -11.96
N LEU A 222 -4.29 26.77 -13.26
CA LEU A 222 -4.99 27.88 -13.91
C LEU A 222 -6.53 27.83 -13.74
N LEU A 223 -7.00 27.38 -12.58
CA LEU A 223 -8.01 28.15 -11.85
C LEU A 223 -7.27 29.32 -11.19
N ALA A 224 -6.87 30.29 -12.03
CA ALA A 224 -6.05 31.42 -11.64
C ALA A 224 -6.88 32.41 -10.81
N ASP A 225 -6.91 32.22 -9.48
CA ASP A 225 -7.37 33.27 -8.57
C ASP A 225 -6.33 34.40 -8.52
N PRO A 226 -6.68 35.65 -8.91
CA PRO A 226 -5.74 36.78 -8.95
C PRO A 226 -5.33 37.34 -7.57
N HIS A 227 -5.62 36.65 -6.47
CA HIS A 227 -5.58 37.25 -5.13
C HIS A 227 -4.34 36.90 -4.28
N TYR A 228 -3.42 36.08 -4.76
CA TYR A 228 -2.23 35.75 -3.99
C TYR A 228 -1.06 36.68 -4.32
N SER A 229 -0.80 37.63 -3.41
CA SER A 229 0.40 38.48 -3.45
C SER A 229 1.69 37.66 -3.41
N ASP A 230 2.76 38.17 -4.04
CA ASP A 230 4.06 37.49 -4.15
C ASP A 230 4.63 37.04 -2.80
N GLY A 231 4.37 37.79 -1.72
CA GLY A 231 4.80 37.41 -0.37
C GLY A 231 4.13 36.14 0.16
N ILE A 232 2.87 35.86 -0.21
CA ILE A 232 2.19 34.63 0.22
C ILE A 232 2.73 33.42 -0.54
N ARG A 233 3.20 33.62 -1.78
CA ARG A 233 3.81 32.56 -2.59
C ARG A 233 5.13 32.09 -1.98
N GLU A 234 5.99 33.03 -1.60
CA GLU A 234 7.27 32.73 -0.94
C GLU A 234 7.06 32.02 0.40
N GLN A 235 6.08 32.46 1.19
CA GLN A 235 5.72 31.80 2.45
C GLN A 235 5.25 30.36 2.24
N LEU A 236 4.40 30.09 1.25
CA LEU A 236 3.93 28.74 0.94
C LEU A 236 5.06 27.83 0.46
N GLU A 237 6.02 28.36 -0.29
CA GLU A 237 7.21 27.62 -0.71
C GLU A 237 8.14 27.27 0.46
N CYS A 238 8.32 28.20 1.40
CA CYS A 238 9.09 27.96 2.62
C CYS A 238 8.42 26.88 3.48
N ILE A 239 7.11 26.98 3.71
CA ILE A 239 6.33 25.98 4.45
C ILE A 239 6.43 24.61 3.79
N LYS A 240 6.31 24.55 2.46
CA LYS A 240 6.43 23.31 1.71
C LYS A 240 7.79 22.64 1.91
N LYS A 241 8.89 23.41 1.79
CA LYS A 241 10.26 22.90 1.98
C LYS A 241 10.46 22.36 3.40
N GLU A 242 9.98 23.10 4.41
CA GLU A 242 10.06 22.67 5.80
C GLU A 242 9.29 21.38 6.07
N VAL A 243 8.05 21.28 5.61
CA VAL A 243 7.21 20.09 5.82
C VAL A 243 7.82 18.86 5.14
N SER A 244 8.37 19.01 3.92
CA SER A 244 9.10 17.92 3.27
C SER A 244 10.34 17.50 4.04
N SER A 245 11.13 18.45 4.57
CA SER A 245 12.33 18.12 5.35
C SER A 245 12.00 17.37 6.65
N LYS A 246 10.93 17.80 7.34
CA LYS A 246 10.45 17.16 8.58
C LYS A 246 9.89 15.76 8.32
N ALA A 247 9.29 15.53 7.15
CA ALA A 247 8.78 14.21 6.77
C ALA A 247 9.93 13.24 6.47
N VAL A 248 10.97 13.67 5.75
CA VAL A 248 12.16 12.85 5.45
C VAL A 248 12.91 12.51 6.74
N GLY A 249 13.18 13.49 7.61
CA GLY A 249 13.89 13.21 8.87
C GLY A 249 13.16 12.22 9.79
N ARG A 250 11.83 12.26 9.84
CA ARG A 250 11.03 11.27 10.59
C ARG A 250 11.12 9.86 10.01
N LEU A 251 11.29 9.72 8.69
CA LEU A 251 11.46 8.42 8.05
C LEU A 251 12.84 7.84 8.39
N ASP A 252 13.88 8.66 8.32
CA ASP A 252 15.25 8.26 8.69
C ASP A 252 15.32 7.77 10.14
N GLU A 253 14.65 8.46 11.08
CA GLU A 253 14.56 8.03 12.48
C GLU A 253 13.89 6.66 12.66
N ILE A 254 12.88 6.37 11.84
CA ILE A 254 12.16 5.10 11.88
C ILE A 254 13.03 3.98 11.30
N GLU A 255 13.75 4.24 10.21
CA GLU A 255 14.68 3.28 9.60
C GLU A 255 15.82 2.91 10.55
N MET A 256 16.41 3.89 11.22
CA MET A 256 17.43 3.68 12.25
C MET A 256 16.92 2.77 13.37
N ARG A 257 15.72 3.04 13.90
CA ARG A 257 15.11 2.20 14.95
C ARG A 257 14.80 0.79 14.45
N LEU A 258 14.40 0.63 13.19
CA LEU A 258 14.14 -0.69 12.59
C LEU A 258 15.44 -1.50 12.46
N GLN A 259 16.53 -0.89 12.00
CA GLN A 259 17.84 -1.55 11.92
C GLN A 259 18.34 -2.00 13.30
N GLU A 260 18.15 -1.18 14.34
CA GLU A 260 18.49 -1.57 15.71
C GLU A 260 17.68 -2.79 16.20
N ILE A 261 16.39 -2.82 15.88
CA ILE A 261 15.50 -3.94 16.24
C ILE A 261 15.90 -5.20 15.47
N GLU A 262 16.20 -5.09 14.18
CA GLU A 262 16.66 -6.23 13.37
C GLU A 262 17.98 -6.81 13.90
N LYS A 263 18.91 -5.95 14.30
CA LYS A 263 20.17 -6.38 14.93
C LYS A 263 19.93 -7.10 16.26
N LYS A 264 19.08 -6.56 17.13
CA LYS A 264 18.69 -7.22 18.41
C LYS A 264 18.02 -8.57 18.18
N VAL A 265 17.19 -8.68 17.15
CA VAL A 265 16.54 -9.95 16.78
C VAL A 265 17.56 -10.95 16.24
N ALA A 266 18.48 -10.53 15.38
CA ALA A 266 19.56 -11.39 14.88
C ALA A 266 20.47 -11.91 16.00
N GLU A 267 20.83 -11.06 16.96
CA GLU A 267 21.61 -11.42 18.15
C GLU A 267 20.83 -12.42 19.04
N SER A 268 19.51 -12.23 19.21
CA SER A 268 18.66 -13.15 19.97
C SER A 268 18.53 -14.52 19.31
N LEU A 269 18.46 -14.57 17.98
CA LEU A 269 18.42 -15.80 17.18
C LEU A 269 19.76 -16.54 17.23
N ALA A 270 20.88 -15.83 17.08
CA ALA A 270 22.22 -16.40 17.20
C ALA A 270 22.48 -16.98 18.60
N TRP A 271 21.99 -16.32 19.65
CA TRP A 271 22.09 -16.83 21.02
C TRP A 271 21.26 -18.09 21.25
N SER A 272 20.05 -18.16 20.67
CA SER A 272 19.20 -19.35 20.69
C SER A 272 19.86 -20.55 19.98
N ASP A 273 20.48 -20.32 18.81
CA ASP A 273 21.14 -21.36 18.02
C ASP A 273 22.40 -21.90 18.72
N SER A 274 23.16 -21.02 19.38
CA SER A 274 24.33 -21.41 20.18
C SER A 274 23.97 -22.28 21.40
N LYS A 275 22.79 -22.05 22.02
CA LYS A 275 22.27 -22.86 23.13
C LYS A 275 21.73 -24.21 22.65
N GLN A 276 21.12 -24.27 21.48
CA GLN A 276 20.70 -25.55 20.88
C GLN A 276 21.89 -26.40 20.42
N GLY A 277 22.95 -25.78 19.88
CA GLY A 277 24.19 -26.47 19.51
C GLY A 277 24.95 -27.07 20.70
N ARG A 278 24.92 -26.43 21.88
CA ARG A 278 25.51 -26.97 23.12
C ARG A 278 24.70 -28.10 23.77
N ARG A 279 23.40 -28.24 23.43
CA ARG A 279 22.53 -29.33 23.93
C ARG A 279 22.59 -30.60 23.07
N LYS A 280 23.19 -30.54 21.88
CA LYS A 280 23.33 -31.66 20.92
C LYS A 280 24.74 -32.26 20.87
N LYS A 281 25.65 -31.86 21.77
CA LYS A 281 26.95 -32.50 22.02
C LYS A 281 26.94 -33.06 23.43
#